data_AF-A0A966BG03-F1
#
_entry.id   AF-A0A966BG03-F1
#
_cell.length_a   1.000
_cell.length_b   1.000
_cell.length_c   1.000
_cell.angle_alpha   90.00
_cell.angle_beta   90.00
_cell.angle_gamma   90.00
#
_symmetry.space_group_name_H-M   'P 1'
#
loop_
_entity.id
_entity.type
_entity.pdbx_description
1 polymer ?
#
loop_
_entity_poly.entity_id
_entity_poly.type
_entity_poly.pdbx_seq_one_letter_code
_entity_poly.pdbx_strand_id
1 'polypeptide(L)'
;MTQFSISHNCNAAEVALLTVPRCDIVAEQKLAGGYYSLLHGPFDSYSRKVDVSVLPENRFIVTEIFNYKLGIPYFGFLFSLPVRRYLRNRPITNKQPFWASPERFDVAITTTMATLAIIVMFTGFLSNAPAETHTYAADEFAVDQMSQGVLGAFIRIGTLLAIAVSVIADRKGRKHVLTICIVLGLLSSVAAALSPNLLTFSICLIVMRTANASLGVAIIVLAMEELPSGCRSWGLSVLGMSAAIGAGMVVWVQPLAGIAIWGWRLIYLVPLLMTPLMIRAIRQLPESHRFLTNRNHLSLRPYTRRIMLLGLTYFLIGIFLSPIDWFRNEYLRDQHNFSAIKITIFVLATATPGGIGLYIAGRLADTRGRRAVITVASVLGLGCTVLFFNLSDLFLWPTALVAILFASGLLPAMGVYKAEFFPTAVRARAATITGAIGVIGGSCGILLTGWLRLKWGDFGSVIAVLWLGPLIATLLIWMFFKESSRIELEELNPEDLSPSA
;
A
#
# COMPACT_ATOMS: atom_id res chain seq x y z
N MET A 1 9.45 -28.41 -6.08
CA MET A 1 10.22 -28.41 -7.35
C MET A 1 9.22 -28.74 -8.45
N THR A 2 9.15 -27.93 -9.48
CA THR A 2 8.17 -28.09 -10.56
C THR A 2 8.87 -28.65 -11.78
N GLN A 3 8.37 -29.77 -12.30
CA GLN A 3 8.86 -30.41 -13.51
C GLN A 3 7.73 -30.51 -14.53
N PHE A 4 7.99 -30.12 -15.78
CA PHE A 4 7.06 -30.36 -16.87
C PHE A 4 7.80 -30.42 -18.21
N SER A 5 7.26 -31.18 -19.15
CA SER A 5 7.75 -31.27 -20.52
C SER A 5 6.75 -30.70 -21.52
N ILE A 6 7.24 -30.19 -22.64
CA ILE A 6 6.44 -29.74 -23.77
C ILE A 6 7.08 -30.27 -25.04
N SER A 7 6.28 -30.81 -25.94
CA SER A 7 6.70 -31.17 -27.27
C SER A 7 6.08 -30.22 -28.29
N HIS A 8 6.92 -29.64 -29.13
CA HIS A 8 6.53 -28.78 -30.23
C HIS A 8 6.79 -29.49 -31.55
N ASN A 9 5.83 -29.45 -32.48
CA ASN A 9 6.05 -29.87 -33.86
C ASN A 9 6.44 -28.62 -34.66
N CYS A 10 7.68 -28.58 -35.11
CA CYS A 10 8.34 -27.35 -35.53
C CYS A 10 8.99 -27.45 -36.92
N ASN A 11 9.03 -26.30 -37.60
CA ASN A 11 9.85 -26.10 -38.80
C ASN A 11 11.29 -25.73 -38.41
N ALA A 12 12.25 -25.84 -39.33
CA ALA A 12 13.67 -25.56 -39.07
C ALA A 12 13.93 -24.18 -38.41
N ALA A 13 13.17 -23.14 -38.80
CA ALA A 13 13.28 -21.80 -38.20
C ALA A 13 12.83 -21.75 -36.73
N GLU A 14 11.80 -22.52 -36.36
CA GLU A 14 11.29 -22.60 -35.00
C GLU A 14 12.22 -23.42 -34.10
N VAL A 15 12.88 -24.45 -34.64
CA VAL A 15 13.94 -25.19 -33.95
C VAL A 15 15.10 -24.26 -33.59
N ALA A 16 15.52 -23.41 -34.53
CA ALA A 16 16.57 -22.41 -34.28
C ALA A 16 16.18 -21.46 -33.13
N LEU A 17 14.91 -21.03 -33.08
CA LEU A 17 14.42 -20.19 -32.00
C LEU A 17 14.42 -20.94 -30.64
N LEU A 18 13.90 -22.16 -30.59
CA LEU A 18 13.79 -22.95 -29.35
C LEU A 18 15.17 -23.35 -28.76
N THR A 19 16.19 -23.47 -29.60
CA THR A 19 17.57 -23.82 -29.22
C THR A 19 18.46 -22.61 -28.86
N VAL A 20 17.93 -21.39 -28.95
CA VAL A 20 18.60 -20.18 -28.43
C VAL A 20 18.33 -20.05 -26.91
N PRO A 21 19.34 -19.69 -26.10
CA PRO A 21 19.15 -19.42 -24.66
C PRO A 21 18.09 -18.35 -24.44
N ARG A 22 17.24 -18.55 -23.43
CA ARG A 22 16.21 -17.56 -23.05
C ARG A 22 16.86 -16.35 -22.39
N CYS A 23 16.30 -15.18 -22.69
CA CYS A 23 16.64 -13.88 -22.10
C CYS A 23 15.36 -13.10 -21.75
N ASP A 24 14.34 -13.79 -21.23
CA ASP A 24 13.00 -13.27 -20.91
C ASP A 24 12.81 -13.10 -19.40
N ILE A 25 11.86 -13.77 -18.76
CA ILE A 25 11.78 -13.85 -17.29
C ILE A 25 12.98 -14.59 -16.69
N VAL A 26 13.70 -15.37 -17.50
CA VAL A 26 14.94 -16.07 -17.14
C VAL A 26 16.03 -15.73 -18.15
N ALA A 27 17.25 -15.45 -17.68
CA ALA A 27 18.45 -15.57 -18.50
C ALA A 27 19.02 -16.96 -18.32
N GLU A 28 19.29 -17.60 -19.44
CA GLU A 28 19.91 -18.91 -19.49
C GLU A 28 21.34 -18.84 -19.97
N GLN A 29 22.18 -19.69 -19.37
CA GLN A 29 23.48 -20.04 -19.92
C GLN A 29 23.39 -21.40 -20.60
N LYS A 30 23.77 -21.47 -21.87
CA LYS A 30 23.81 -22.72 -22.64
C LYS A 30 24.96 -23.59 -22.14
N LEU A 31 24.64 -24.84 -21.81
CA LEU A 31 25.58 -25.90 -21.44
C LEU A 31 25.69 -26.94 -22.57
N ALA A 32 26.61 -27.89 -22.42
CA ALA A 32 26.76 -29.00 -23.36
C ALA A 32 25.53 -29.93 -23.35
N GLY A 33 25.29 -30.64 -24.46
CA GLY A 33 24.25 -31.68 -24.53
C GLY A 33 22.80 -31.17 -24.50
N GLY A 34 22.54 -29.94 -24.95
CA GLY A 34 21.17 -29.38 -25.00
C GLY A 34 20.63 -28.91 -23.63
N TYR A 35 21.49 -28.84 -22.61
CA TYR A 35 21.13 -28.31 -21.29
C TYR A 35 21.32 -26.79 -21.22
N TYR A 36 20.46 -26.15 -20.44
CA TYR A 36 20.50 -24.73 -20.14
C TYR A 36 20.35 -24.56 -18.63
N SER A 37 21.20 -23.71 -18.04
CA SER A 37 21.20 -23.41 -16.61
C SER A 37 20.79 -21.97 -16.34
N LEU A 38 20.40 -21.70 -15.10
CA LEU A 38 20.07 -20.36 -14.63
C LEU A 38 21.31 -19.46 -14.63
N LEU A 39 21.25 -18.35 -15.37
CA LEU A 39 22.23 -17.27 -15.26
C LEU A 39 21.69 -16.10 -14.41
N HIS A 40 20.42 -15.72 -14.60
CA HIS A 40 19.78 -14.68 -13.81
C HIS A 40 18.25 -14.83 -13.86
N GLY A 41 17.56 -14.63 -12.74
CA GLY A 41 16.10 -14.64 -12.70
C GLY A 41 15.51 -14.97 -11.32
N PRO A 42 14.18 -14.94 -11.18
CA PRO A 42 13.48 -15.13 -9.91
C PRO A 42 13.35 -16.61 -9.49
N PHE A 43 14.40 -17.41 -9.68
CA PHE A 43 14.40 -18.86 -9.49
C PHE A 43 15.50 -19.30 -8.53
N ASP A 44 15.16 -20.00 -7.45
CA ASP A 44 16.15 -20.68 -6.58
C ASP A 44 16.98 -21.70 -7.38
N SER A 45 16.31 -22.41 -8.29
CA SER A 45 16.95 -23.34 -9.22
C SER A 45 16.18 -23.38 -10.53
N TYR A 46 16.89 -23.47 -11.64
CA TYR A 46 16.29 -23.61 -12.96
C TYR A 46 17.23 -24.37 -13.89
N SER A 47 16.67 -25.34 -14.60
CA SER A 47 17.33 -26.03 -15.70
C SER A 47 16.32 -26.37 -16.79
N ARG A 48 16.70 -26.17 -18.05
CA ARG A 48 15.95 -26.58 -19.22
C ARG A 48 16.79 -27.56 -20.04
N LYS A 49 16.20 -28.68 -20.47
CA LYS A 49 16.80 -29.59 -21.45
C LYS A 49 16.00 -29.51 -22.74
N VAL A 50 16.68 -29.39 -23.87
CA VAL A 50 16.05 -29.35 -25.20
C VAL A 50 16.54 -30.56 -25.99
N ASP A 51 15.64 -31.50 -26.24
CA ASP A 51 15.88 -32.66 -27.09
C ASP A 51 15.20 -32.42 -28.45
N VAL A 52 15.94 -32.60 -29.54
CA VAL A 52 15.44 -32.41 -30.91
C VAL A 52 15.45 -33.76 -31.62
N SER A 53 14.28 -34.23 -32.05
CA SER A 53 14.15 -35.41 -32.91
C SER A 53 13.69 -35.02 -34.32
N VAL A 54 14.31 -35.64 -35.32
CA VAL A 54 14.05 -35.36 -36.73
C VAL A 54 12.90 -36.24 -37.20
N LEU A 55 11.89 -35.64 -37.83
CA LEU A 55 10.81 -36.35 -38.52
C LEU A 55 11.03 -36.35 -40.04
N PRO A 56 10.36 -37.26 -40.77
CA PRO A 56 10.26 -37.17 -42.24
C PRO A 56 9.68 -35.81 -42.68
N GLU A 57 9.95 -35.39 -43.93
CA GLU A 57 9.47 -34.13 -44.53
C GLU A 57 10.03 -32.83 -43.92
N ASN A 58 11.24 -32.86 -43.36
CA ASN A 58 11.92 -31.65 -42.84
C ASN A 58 11.18 -30.99 -41.65
N ARG A 59 10.39 -31.78 -40.91
CA ARG A 59 9.75 -31.39 -39.64
C ARG A 59 10.58 -31.90 -38.47
N PHE A 60 10.46 -31.24 -37.33
CA PHE A 60 11.21 -31.58 -36.12
C PHE A 60 10.26 -31.63 -34.92
N ILE A 61 10.46 -32.59 -34.03
CA ILE A 61 9.85 -32.54 -32.70
C ILE A 61 10.91 -32.00 -31.74
N VAL A 62 10.62 -30.84 -31.14
CA VAL A 62 11.45 -30.26 -30.08
C VAL A 62 10.77 -30.51 -28.76
N THR A 63 11.39 -31.31 -27.89
CA THR A 63 10.91 -31.55 -26.53
C THR A 63 11.73 -30.72 -25.55
N GLU A 64 11.07 -29.74 -24.91
CA GLU A 64 11.64 -28.95 -23.83
C GLU A 64 11.22 -29.55 -22.48
N ILE A 65 12.19 -29.87 -21.62
CA ILE A 65 11.96 -30.34 -20.24
C ILE A 65 12.43 -29.26 -19.28
N PHE A 66 11.51 -28.71 -18.50
CA PHE A 66 11.79 -27.66 -17.51
C PHE A 66 11.78 -28.24 -16.10
N ASN A 67 12.84 -27.98 -15.35
CA ASN A 67 12.91 -28.22 -13.91
C ASN A 67 13.25 -26.91 -13.21
N TYR A 68 12.39 -26.42 -12.32
CA TYR A 68 12.65 -25.18 -11.61
C TYR A 68 12.01 -25.11 -10.24
N LYS A 69 12.52 -24.18 -9.42
CA LYS A 69 11.98 -23.77 -8.13
C LYS A 69 11.99 -22.25 -8.09
N LEU A 70 10.82 -21.65 -7.85
CA LEU A 70 10.69 -20.19 -7.75
C LEU A 70 11.35 -19.68 -6.47
N GLY A 71 12.10 -18.58 -6.58
CA GLY A 71 12.70 -17.85 -5.47
C GLY A 71 11.76 -16.82 -4.85
N ILE A 72 10.43 -17.05 -4.93
CA ILE A 72 9.39 -16.17 -4.39
C ILE A 72 8.83 -16.83 -3.12
N PRO A 73 9.37 -16.53 -1.93
CA PRO A 73 8.83 -17.07 -0.69
C PRO A 73 7.38 -16.59 -0.49
N TYR A 74 6.56 -17.37 0.23
CA TYR A 74 5.15 -17.10 0.59
C TYR A 74 4.15 -17.06 -0.57
N PHE A 75 4.50 -16.38 -1.67
CA PHE A 75 3.62 -16.12 -2.81
C PHE A 75 3.91 -17.01 -4.03
N GLY A 76 4.84 -17.97 -3.93
CA GLY A 76 5.21 -18.84 -5.05
C GLY A 76 4.02 -19.58 -5.69
N PHE A 77 2.96 -19.86 -4.94
CA PHE A 77 1.74 -20.48 -5.48
C PHE A 77 1.01 -19.54 -6.47
N LEU A 78 0.94 -18.24 -6.19
CA LEU A 78 0.30 -17.24 -7.07
C LEU A 78 1.02 -17.13 -8.42
N PHE A 79 2.36 -17.23 -8.40
CA PHE A 79 3.19 -17.11 -9.59
C PHE A 79 3.43 -18.44 -10.32
N SER A 80 3.09 -19.58 -9.70
CA SER A 80 3.31 -20.91 -10.30
C SER A 80 2.61 -21.10 -11.64
N LEU A 81 1.35 -20.68 -11.75
CA LEU A 81 0.54 -20.83 -12.96
C LEU A 81 0.93 -19.81 -14.05
N PRO A 82 1.06 -18.49 -13.76
CA PRO A 82 1.54 -17.52 -14.75
C PRO A 82 2.92 -17.86 -15.31
N VAL A 83 3.88 -18.24 -14.44
CA VAL A 83 5.23 -18.61 -14.87
C VAL A 83 5.20 -19.87 -15.73
N ARG A 84 4.49 -20.92 -15.30
CA ARG A 84 4.36 -22.15 -16.09
C ARG A 84 3.75 -21.88 -17.47
N ARG A 85 2.69 -21.05 -17.54
CA ARG A 85 2.04 -20.68 -18.80
C ARG A 85 2.97 -19.86 -19.70
N TYR A 86 3.75 -18.95 -19.13
CA TYR A 86 4.71 -18.14 -19.87
C TYR A 86 5.90 -18.96 -20.39
N LEU A 87 6.47 -19.85 -19.55
CA LEU A 87 7.53 -20.76 -20.00
C LEU A 87 7.05 -21.68 -21.13
N ARG A 88 5.77 -22.10 -21.08
CA ARG A 88 5.14 -22.93 -22.12
C ARG A 88 4.90 -22.20 -23.44
N ASN A 89 4.46 -20.95 -23.36
CA ASN A 89 4.16 -20.14 -24.53
C ASN A 89 5.27 -19.11 -24.69
N ARG A 90 6.43 -19.51 -25.25
CA ARG A 90 7.56 -18.59 -25.47
C ARG A 90 7.11 -17.46 -26.42
N PRO A 91 6.92 -16.22 -25.94
CA PRO A 91 6.53 -15.13 -26.82
C PRO A 91 7.75 -14.70 -27.64
N ILE A 92 7.53 -14.36 -28.92
CA ILE A 92 8.57 -13.85 -29.84
C ILE A 92 8.78 -12.35 -29.54
N THR A 93 9.05 -12.01 -28.28
CA THR A 93 9.28 -10.63 -27.84
C THR A 93 10.24 -10.64 -26.66
N ASN A 94 11.25 -9.76 -26.66
CA ASN A 94 12.15 -9.54 -25.53
C ASN A 94 11.51 -8.73 -24.38
N LYS A 95 10.18 -8.53 -24.39
CA LYS A 95 9.47 -7.75 -23.36
C LYS A 95 9.02 -8.68 -22.23
N GLN A 96 9.22 -8.21 -20.99
CA GLN A 96 8.68 -8.87 -19.80
C GLN A 96 7.13 -8.89 -19.85
N PRO A 97 6.49 -9.93 -19.29
CA PRO A 97 5.03 -9.97 -19.20
C PRO A 97 4.50 -8.89 -18.26
N PHE A 98 3.25 -8.46 -18.47
CA PHE A 98 2.64 -7.35 -17.72
C PHE A 98 2.59 -7.56 -16.19
N TRP A 99 2.60 -8.81 -15.73
CA TRP A 99 2.56 -9.18 -14.31
C TRP A 99 3.95 -9.28 -13.66
N ALA A 100 5.03 -9.28 -14.46
CA ALA A 100 6.39 -9.28 -13.97
C ALA A 100 6.95 -7.85 -13.93
N SER A 101 8.06 -7.68 -13.22
CA SER A 101 8.80 -6.42 -13.20
C SER A 101 9.35 -6.09 -14.60
N PRO A 102 9.44 -4.80 -14.98
CA PRO A 102 10.04 -4.37 -16.25
C PRO A 102 11.48 -4.85 -16.45
N GLU A 103 12.25 -4.91 -15.36
CA GLU A 103 13.60 -5.49 -15.32
C GLU A 103 13.57 -6.84 -14.61
N ARG A 104 14.40 -7.78 -15.05
CA ARG A 104 14.51 -9.09 -14.42
C ARG A 104 15.14 -8.94 -13.05
N PHE A 105 14.51 -9.50 -12.02
CA PHE A 105 15.08 -9.55 -10.68
C PHE A 105 15.93 -10.80 -10.47
N ASP A 106 16.93 -10.66 -9.62
CA ASP A 106 17.65 -11.78 -9.05
C ASP A 106 16.86 -12.42 -7.90
N VAL A 107 17.28 -13.60 -7.46
CA VAL A 107 16.66 -14.34 -6.35
C VAL A 107 16.68 -13.51 -5.06
N ALA A 108 17.76 -12.79 -4.78
CA ALA A 108 17.89 -11.98 -3.58
C ALA A 108 16.86 -10.82 -3.54
N ILE A 109 16.73 -10.06 -4.63
CA ILE A 109 15.75 -8.97 -4.76
C ILE A 109 14.33 -9.52 -4.68
N THR A 110 14.08 -10.64 -5.37
CA THR A 110 12.77 -11.32 -5.37
C THR A 110 12.37 -11.79 -3.97
N THR A 111 13.31 -12.40 -3.24
CA THR A 111 13.12 -12.86 -1.86
C THR A 111 12.85 -11.69 -0.92
N THR A 112 13.60 -10.61 -1.05
CA THR A 112 13.45 -9.41 -0.23
C THR A 112 12.11 -8.73 -0.48
N MET A 113 11.71 -8.57 -1.74
CA MET A 113 10.42 -7.99 -2.11
C MET A 113 9.24 -8.82 -1.61
N ALA A 114 9.31 -10.15 -1.73
CA ALA A 114 8.27 -11.04 -1.20
C ALA A 114 8.21 -10.99 0.34
N THR A 115 9.36 -10.87 1.00
CA THR A 115 9.46 -10.70 2.46
C THR A 115 8.88 -9.36 2.92
N LEU A 116 9.18 -8.28 2.19
CA LEU A 116 8.59 -6.97 2.46
C LEU A 116 7.09 -6.98 2.22
N ALA A 117 6.61 -7.62 1.15
CA ALA A 117 5.19 -7.73 0.85
C ALA A 117 4.39 -8.40 2.00
N ILE A 118 4.90 -9.49 2.59
CA ILE A 118 4.20 -10.14 3.71
C ILE A 118 4.22 -9.28 4.98
N ILE A 119 5.30 -8.53 5.25
CA ILE A 119 5.34 -7.60 6.38
C ILE A 119 4.36 -6.44 6.14
N VAL A 120 4.31 -5.90 4.92
CA VAL A 120 3.39 -4.81 4.57
C VAL A 120 1.93 -5.27 4.67
N MET A 121 1.64 -6.51 4.29
CA MET A 121 0.32 -7.09 4.49
C MET A 121 -0.06 -7.16 5.98
N PHE A 122 0.87 -7.52 6.86
CA PHE A 122 0.68 -7.42 8.31
C PHE A 122 0.46 -5.96 8.78
N THR A 123 1.22 -5.00 8.26
CA THR A 123 1.00 -3.57 8.59
C THR A 123 -0.37 -3.07 8.13
N GLY A 124 -0.83 -3.50 6.95
CA GLY A 124 -2.17 -3.18 6.44
C GLY A 124 -3.25 -3.62 7.42
N PHE A 125 -3.14 -4.84 7.95
CA PHE A 125 -4.05 -5.35 8.97
C PHE A 125 -4.06 -4.49 10.24
N LEU A 126 -2.88 -4.27 10.85
CA LEU A 126 -2.79 -3.47 12.08
C LEU A 126 -3.29 -2.03 11.89
N SER A 127 -3.10 -1.46 10.70
CA SER A 127 -3.50 -0.09 10.40
C SER A 127 -5.02 0.11 10.38
N ASN A 128 -5.77 -0.90 9.92
CA ASN A 128 -7.21 -0.81 9.69
C ASN A 128 -8.05 -1.41 10.84
N ALA A 129 -7.49 -2.36 11.60
CA ALA A 129 -8.19 -2.99 12.74
C ALA A 129 -8.88 -2.00 13.70
N PRO A 130 -8.26 -0.87 14.12
CA PRO A 130 -8.92 0.10 14.99
C PRO A 130 -10.20 0.71 14.39
N ALA A 131 -10.13 1.16 13.14
CA ALA A 131 -11.26 1.82 12.49
C ALA A 131 -12.44 0.86 12.30
N GLU A 132 -12.17 -0.42 12.00
CA GLU A 132 -13.23 -1.41 11.81
C GLU A 132 -13.85 -1.90 13.14
N THR A 133 -13.12 -1.85 14.25
CA THR A 133 -13.53 -2.49 15.53
C THR A 133 -13.90 -1.54 16.67
N HIS A 134 -13.50 -0.27 16.63
CA HIS A 134 -13.67 0.66 17.77
C HIS A 134 -15.13 0.82 18.23
N THR A 135 -16.11 0.76 17.32
CA THR A 135 -17.53 0.86 17.66
C THR A 135 -17.99 -0.32 18.52
N TYR A 136 -17.52 -1.54 18.24
CA TYR A 136 -17.86 -2.72 19.05
C TYR A 136 -17.21 -2.67 20.43
N ALA A 137 -15.98 -2.13 20.50
CA ALA A 137 -15.31 -1.89 21.77
C ALA A 137 -16.03 -0.80 22.59
N ALA A 138 -16.57 0.23 21.93
CA ALA A 138 -17.33 1.29 22.58
C ALA A 138 -18.63 0.76 23.20
N ASP A 139 -19.36 -0.10 22.48
CA ASP A 139 -20.57 -0.77 22.99
C ASP A 139 -20.27 -1.58 24.25
N GLU A 140 -19.18 -2.35 24.22
CA GLU A 140 -18.82 -3.19 25.36
C GLU A 140 -18.35 -2.39 26.57
N PHE A 141 -17.53 -1.37 26.36
CA PHE A 141 -17.04 -0.52 27.44
C PHE A 141 -18.10 0.49 27.91
N ALA A 142 -19.29 0.51 27.30
CA ALA A 142 -20.38 1.44 27.56
C ALA A 142 -19.92 2.91 27.47
N VAL A 143 -19.19 3.21 26.39
CA VAL A 143 -18.51 4.49 26.18
C VAL A 143 -19.29 5.36 25.19
N ASP A 144 -19.35 6.66 25.48
CA ASP A 144 -20.06 7.64 24.66
C ASP A 144 -19.31 8.03 23.36
N GLN A 145 -20.01 8.77 22.51
CA GLN A 145 -19.50 9.19 21.20
C GLN A 145 -18.23 10.06 21.26
N MET A 146 -18.16 10.95 22.23
CA MET A 146 -17.01 11.85 22.36
C MET A 146 -15.76 11.05 22.69
N SER A 147 -15.89 10.08 23.59
CA SER A 147 -14.80 9.19 23.95
C SER A 147 -14.32 8.31 22.78
N GLN A 148 -15.19 7.91 21.86
CA GLN A 148 -14.79 7.26 20.61
C GLN A 148 -13.97 8.19 19.70
N GLY A 149 -14.38 9.46 19.58
CA GLY A 149 -13.62 10.47 18.84
C GLY A 149 -12.27 10.77 19.49
N VAL A 150 -12.24 10.85 20.82
CA VAL A 150 -11.03 11.03 21.63
C VAL A 150 -10.07 9.84 21.45
N LEU A 151 -10.57 8.61 21.46
CA LEU A 151 -9.81 7.41 21.12
C LEU A 151 -9.14 7.54 19.74
N GLY A 152 -9.89 7.90 18.70
CA GLY A 152 -9.38 8.08 17.34
C GLY A 152 -8.27 9.14 17.25
N ALA A 153 -8.41 10.25 17.99
CA ALA A 153 -7.40 11.30 18.07
C ALA A 153 -6.15 10.87 18.83
N PHE A 154 -6.30 10.14 19.94
CA PHE A 154 -5.18 9.61 20.73
C PHE A 154 -4.34 8.61 19.91
N ILE A 155 -4.98 7.69 19.20
CA ILE A 155 -4.27 6.71 18.34
C ILE A 155 -3.35 7.43 17.36
N ARG A 156 -3.77 8.57 16.80
CA ARG A 156 -2.98 9.36 15.85
C ARG A 156 -1.72 9.99 16.45
N ILE A 157 -1.65 10.19 17.77
CA ILE A 157 -0.40 10.58 18.45
C ILE A 157 0.68 9.53 18.18
N GLY A 158 0.32 8.26 18.08
CA GLY A 158 1.25 7.19 17.72
C GLY A 158 1.94 7.41 16.38
N THR A 159 1.25 7.99 15.38
CA THR A 159 1.87 8.34 14.09
C THR A 159 2.93 9.44 14.23
N LEU A 160 2.76 10.37 15.17
CA LEU A 160 3.75 11.41 15.45
C LEU A 160 4.96 10.82 16.20
N LEU A 161 4.72 9.93 17.17
CA LEU A 161 5.77 9.20 17.89
C LEU A 161 6.61 8.33 16.94
N ALA A 162 6.01 7.81 15.87
CA ALA A 162 6.72 7.02 14.86
C ALA A 162 7.83 7.81 14.15
N ILE A 163 7.73 9.14 14.08
CA ILE A 163 8.80 10.00 13.53
C ILE A 163 10.05 9.93 14.43
N ALA A 164 9.87 9.88 15.75
CA ALA A 164 11.00 9.70 16.66
C ALA A 164 11.60 8.30 16.54
N VAL A 165 10.76 7.27 16.41
CA VAL A 165 11.20 5.87 16.24
C VAL A 165 11.93 5.65 14.92
N SER A 166 11.49 6.30 13.82
CA SER A 166 12.19 6.21 12.52
C SER A 166 13.58 6.85 12.57
N VAL A 167 13.75 7.96 13.29
CA VAL A 167 15.07 8.57 13.54
C VAL A 167 15.97 7.63 14.36
N ILE A 168 15.40 6.88 15.30
CA ILE A 168 16.16 5.85 16.05
C ILE A 168 16.53 4.68 15.12
N ALA A 169 15.65 4.29 14.20
CA ALA A 169 15.91 3.26 13.20
C ALA A 169 17.12 3.58 12.32
N ASP A 170 17.25 4.85 11.94
CA ASP A 170 18.40 5.31 11.16
C ASP A 170 19.71 5.23 11.96
N ARG A 171 19.68 5.34 13.31
CA ARG A 171 20.90 5.30 14.15
C ARG A 171 21.31 3.90 14.60
N LYS A 172 20.34 3.04 14.93
CA LYS A 172 20.58 1.72 15.54
C LYS A 172 20.56 0.56 14.52
N GLY A 173 20.26 0.84 13.26
CA GLY A 173 20.12 -0.14 12.19
C GLY A 173 18.65 -0.49 11.91
N ARG A 174 18.29 -0.50 10.62
CA ARG A 174 16.89 -0.67 10.17
C ARG A 174 16.32 -2.03 10.52
N LYS A 175 17.09 -3.11 10.31
CA LYS A 175 16.64 -4.49 10.59
C LYS A 175 16.28 -4.69 12.05
N HIS A 176 17.07 -4.13 12.97
CA HIS A 176 16.81 -4.21 14.40
C HIS A 176 15.50 -3.50 14.78
N VAL A 177 15.30 -2.26 14.31
CA VAL A 177 14.07 -1.51 14.60
C VAL A 177 12.84 -2.11 13.91
N LEU A 178 12.96 -2.61 12.67
CA LEU A 178 11.89 -3.36 12.00
C LEU A 178 11.46 -4.57 12.84
N THR A 179 12.41 -5.34 13.35
CA THR A 179 12.15 -6.50 14.20
C THR A 179 11.39 -6.10 15.47
N ILE A 180 11.86 -5.05 16.16
CA ILE A 180 11.19 -4.52 17.35
C ILE A 180 9.76 -4.08 17.02
N CYS A 181 9.55 -3.34 15.94
CA CYS A 181 8.22 -2.86 15.58
C CYS A 181 7.27 -4.00 15.17
N ILE A 182 7.73 -5.06 14.50
CA ILE A 182 6.90 -6.23 14.20
C ILE A 182 6.45 -6.89 15.51
N VAL A 183 7.39 -7.12 16.44
CA VAL A 183 7.10 -7.75 17.74
C VAL A 183 6.18 -6.87 18.57
N LEU A 184 6.46 -5.57 18.67
CA LEU A 184 5.60 -4.62 19.39
C LEU A 184 4.20 -4.52 18.76
N GLY A 185 4.09 -4.54 17.44
CA GLY A 185 2.79 -4.56 16.75
C GLY A 185 1.97 -5.81 17.09
N LEU A 186 2.60 -6.99 17.09
CA LEU A 186 1.95 -8.24 17.49
C LEU A 186 1.52 -8.23 18.95
N LEU A 187 2.43 -7.89 19.87
CA LEU A 187 2.16 -7.87 21.30
C LEU A 187 1.10 -6.84 21.68
N SER A 188 1.15 -5.64 21.08
CA SER A 188 0.14 -4.60 21.32
C SER A 188 -1.24 -4.99 20.77
N SER A 189 -1.31 -5.71 19.64
CA SER A 189 -2.57 -6.27 19.15
C SER A 189 -3.16 -7.27 20.15
N VAL A 190 -2.37 -8.22 20.63
CA VAL A 190 -2.83 -9.20 21.63
C VAL A 190 -3.23 -8.53 22.95
N ALA A 191 -2.45 -7.54 23.40
CA ALA A 191 -2.77 -6.77 24.59
C ALA A 191 -4.04 -5.92 24.41
N ALA A 192 -4.33 -5.44 23.20
CA ALA A 192 -5.59 -4.77 22.87
C ALA A 192 -6.78 -5.74 22.97
N ALA A 193 -6.62 -6.98 22.51
CA ALA A 193 -7.65 -8.02 22.68
C ALA A 193 -7.95 -8.28 24.18
N LEU A 194 -6.93 -8.29 25.03
CA LEU A 194 -7.08 -8.54 26.48
C LEU A 194 -7.46 -7.29 27.29
N SER A 195 -7.73 -6.16 26.63
CA SER A 195 -7.98 -4.91 27.33
C SER A 195 -9.31 -4.93 28.13
N PRO A 196 -9.29 -4.55 29.42
CA PRO A 196 -10.48 -4.53 30.25
C PRO A 196 -11.25 -3.20 30.19
N ASN A 197 -10.61 -2.13 29.71
CA ASN A 197 -11.20 -0.79 29.64
C ASN A 197 -10.61 0.02 28.48
N LEU A 198 -11.30 1.13 28.16
CA LEU A 198 -10.94 2.03 27.06
C LEU A 198 -9.52 2.60 27.19
N LEU A 199 -9.06 2.91 28.40
CA LEU A 199 -7.74 3.50 28.61
C LEU A 199 -6.64 2.52 28.22
N THR A 200 -6.72 1.29 28.71
CA THR A 200 -5.76 0.22 28.38
C THR A 200 -5.79 -0.07 26.88
N PHE A 201 -7.00 -0.14 26.31
CA PHE A 201 -7.18 -0.29 24.87
C PHE A 201 -6.51 0.84 24.08
N SER A 202 -6.72 2.09 24.47
CA SER A 202 -6.12 3.27 23.84
C SER A 202 -4.59 3.22 23.85
N ILE A 203 -3.99 2.87 24.98
CA ILE A 203 -2.52 2.76 25.10
C ILE A 203 -1.99 1.68 24.15
N CYS A 204 -2.62 0.50 24.13
CA CYS A 204 -2.26 -0.57 23.21
C CYS A 204 -2.33 -0.10 21.75
N LEU A 205 -3.40 0.61 21.37
CA LEU A 205 -3.57 1.12 20.00
C LEU A 205 -2.59 2.24 19.63
N ILE A 206 -2.16 3.08 20.59
CA ILE A 206 -1.09 4.07 20.37
C ILE A 206 0.24 3.35 20.07
N VAL A 207 0.60 2.35 20.86
CA VAL A 207 1.82 1.55 20.65
C VAL A 207 1.73 0.83 19.29
N MET A 208 0.59 0.21 18.99
CA MET A 208 0.35 -0.47 17.72
C MET A 208 0.47 0.49 16.53
N ARG A 209 -0.13 1.69 16.62
CA ARG A 209 -0.03 2.72 15.57
C ARG A 209 1.40 3.23 15.39
N THR A 210 2.13 3.42 16.48
CA THR A 210 3.53 3.85 16.46
C THR A 210 4.40 2.82 15.75
N ALA A 211 4.25 1.55 16.12
CA ALA A 211 4.95 0.44 15.48
C ALA A 211 4.60 0.36 13.99
N ASN A 212 3.31 0.40 13.66
CA ASN A 212 2.82 0.33 12.28
C ASN A 212 3.37 1.46 11.39
N ALA A 213 3.29 2.71 11.85
CA ALA A 213 3.78 3.86 11.09
C ALA A 213 5.31 3.81 10.91
N SER A 214 6.05 3.31 11.91
CA SER A 214 7.51 3.13 11.83
C SER A 214 7.88 2.05 10.81
N LEU A 215 7.14 0.93 10.79
CA LEU A 215 7.31 -0.13 9.79
C LEU A 215 7.09 0.39 8.37
N GLY A 216 6.01 1.16 8.15
CA GLY A 216 5.69 1.70 6.83
C GLY A 216 6.84 2.52 6.23
N VAL A 217 7.46 3.41 7.03
CA VAL A 217 8.61 4.22 6.59
C VAL A 217 9.82 3.32 6.29
N ALA A 218 10.16 2.41 7.20
CA ALA A 218 11.33 1.57 7.06
C ALA A 218 11.25 0.61 5.86
N ILE A 219 10.07 0.05 5.58
CA ILE A 219 9.85 -0.86 4.45
C ILE A 219 9.98 -0.13 3.11
N ILE A 220 9.38 1.05 2.98
CA ILE A 220 9.51 1.85 1.75
C ILE A 220 10.97 2.14 1.44
N VAL A 221 11.75 2.55 2.45
CA VAL A 221 13.17 2.84 2.25
C VAL A 221 13.95 1.58 1.87
N LEU A 222 13.75 0.46 2.58
CA LEU A 222 14.43 -0.80 2.26
C LEU A 222 14.10 -1.26 0.82
N ALA A 223 12.84 -1.12 0.40
CA ALA A 223 12.44 -1.44 -0.98
C ALA A 223 13.16 -0.54 -1.99
N MET A 224 13.34 0.75 -1.72
CA MET A 224 14.05 1.68 -2.61
C MET A 224 15.56 1.43 -2.65
N GLU A 225 16.15 0.94 -1.56
CA GLU A 225 17.57 0.59 -1.48
C GLU A 225 17.89 -0.68 -2.30
N GLU A 226 16.99 -1.67 -2.29
CA GLU A 226 17.19 -2.97 -2.96
C GLU A 226 16.75 -2.97 -4.44
N LEU A 227 15.78 -2.13 -4.81
CA LEU A 227 15.23 -2.11 -6.18
C LEU A 227 16.09 -1.29 -7.15
N PRO A 228 16.36 -1.83 -8.36
CA PRO A 228 16.93 -1.05 -9.47
C PRO A 228 16.08 0.18 -9.80
N SER A 229 16.74 1.26 -10.26
CA SER A 229 16.10 2.56 -10.50
C SER A 229 14.89 2.47 -11.45
N GLY A 230 14.94 1.64 -12.50
CA GLY A 230 13.87 1.48 -13.47
C GLY A 230 12.60 0.78 -12.96
N CYS A 231 12.66 0.09 -11.82
CA CYS A 231 11.56 -0.74 -11.30
C CYS A 231 11.00 -0.32 -9.94
N ARG A 232 11.48 0.80 -9.36
CA ARG A 232 11.08 1.27 -8.03
C ARG A 232 9.58 1.53 -7.90
N SER A 233 8.98 2.18 -8.88
CA SER A 233 7.53 2.48 -8.89
C SER A 233 6.67 1.21 -8.95
N TRP A 234 7.09 0.22 -9.74
CA TRP A 234 6.45 -1.09 -9.79
C TRP A 234 6.50 -1.78 -8.43
N GLY A 235 7.67 -1.79 -7.77
CA GLY A 235 7.84 -2.40 -6.45
C GLY A 235 6.98 -1.73 -5.37
N LEU A 236 6.93 -0.39 -5.34
CA LEU A 236 6.04 0.33 -4.42
C LEU A 236 4.56 0.02 -4.66
N SER A 237 4.17 -0.17 -5.93
CA SER A 237 2.80 -0.55 -6.28
C SER A 237 2.46 -1.94 -5.75
N VAL A 238 3.37 -2.91 -5.87
CA VAL A 238 3.20 -4.26 -5.29
C VAL A 238 3.07 -4.22 -3.77
N LEU A 239 3.90 -3.44 -3.09
CA LEU A 239 3.80 -3.25 -1.64
C LEU A 239 2.47 -2.59 -1.24
N GLY A 240 2.04 -1.55 -1.96
CA GLY A 240 0.75 -0.91 -1.74
C GLY A 240 -0.44 -1.88 -1.90
N MET A 241 -0.41 -2.74 -2.92
CA MET A 241 -1.41 -3.80 -3.08
C MET A 241 -1.38 -4.80 -1.93
N SER A 242 -0.19 -5.17 -1.45
CA SER A 242 -0.06 -6.06 -0.29
C SER A 242 -0.63 -5.43 0.99
N ALA A 243 -0.45 -4.12 1.18
CA ALA A 243 -1.05 -3.38 2.29
C ALA A 243 -2.59 -3.41 2.21
N ALA A 244 -3.14 -3.21 1.01
CA ALA A 244 -4.58 -3.24 0.77
C ALA A 244 -5.19 -4.62 1.06
N ILE A 245 -4.49 -5.71 0.69
CA ILE A 245 -4.91 -7.08 1.05
C ILE A 245 -4.94 -7.23 2.58
N GLY A 246 -3.91 -6.73 3.28
CA GLY A 246 -3.86 -6.72 4.73
C GLY A 246 -5.02 -5.98 5.40
N ALA A 247 -5.35 -4.78 4.89
CA ALA A 247 -6.49 -4.01 5.36
C ALA A 247 -7.83 -4.73 5.05
N GLY A 248 -7.94 -5.35 3.88
CA GLY A 248 -9.10 -6.14 3.48
C GLY A 248 -9.31 -7.39 4.33
N MET A 249 -8.24 -8.02 4.83
CA MET A 249 -8.36 -9.14 5.76
C MET A 249 -9.11 -8.78 7.03
N VAL A 250 -8.94 -7.57 7.57
CA VAL A 250 -9.71 -7.08 8.72
C VAL A 250 -11.20 -7.09 8.41
N VAL A 251 -11.56 -6.61 7.22
CA VAL A 251 -12.94 -6.58 6.74
C VAL A 251 -13.51 -7.99 6.58
N TRP A 252 -12.72 -8.95 6.05
CA TRP A 252 -13.15 -10.35 5.92
C TRP A 252 -13.43 -11.04 7.26
N VAL A 253 -12.66 -10.70 8.31
CA VAL A 253 -12.86 -11.25 9.66
C VAL A 253 -13.80 -10.41 10.53
N GLN A 254 -14.25 -9.25 10.04
CA GLN A 254 -15.20 -8.38 10.75
C GLN A 254 -16.49 -9.10 11.19
N PRO A 255 -17.05 -10.08 10.45
CA PRO A 255 -18.20 -10.86 10.93
C PRO A 255 -18.01 -11.48 12.32
N LEU A 256 -16.77 -11.75 12.76
CA LEU A 256 -16.48 -12.24 14.10
C LEU A 256 -16.90 -11.26 15.20
N ALA A 257 -16.85 -9.94 14.92
CA ALA A 257 -17.31 -8.92 15.86
C ALA A 257 -18.84 -8.95 16.06
N GLY A 258 -19.59 -9.51 15.12
CA GLY A 258 -21.04 -9.64 15.22
C GLY A 258 -21.53 -10.87 15.98
N ILE A 259 -20.65 -11.79 16.39
CA ILE A 259 -21.05 -13.04 17.07
C ILE A 259 -21.53 -12.77 18.50
N ALA A 260 -20.84 -11.88 19.20
CA ALA A 260 -21.12 -11.48 20.57
C ALA A 260 -20.49 -10.11 20.84
N ILE A 261 -20.89 -9.45 21.93
CA ILE A 261 -20.34 -8.15 22.35
C ILE A 261 -18.81 -8.20 22.46
N TRP A 262 -18.23 -9.30 22.95
CA TRP A 262 -16.78 -9.48 23.07
C TRP A 262 -16.08 -9.94 21.79
N GLY A 263 -16.82 -10.28 20.73
CA GLY A 263 -16.32 -10.97 19.53
C GLY A 263 -15.26 -10.18 18.75
N TRP A 264 -15.27 -8.84 18.85
CA TRP A 264 -14.27 -7.98 18.22
C TRP A 264 -12.85 -8.25 18.73
N ARG A 265 -12.68 -8.79 19.95
CA ARG A 265 -11.37 -9.17 20.50
C ARG A 265 -10.67 -10.23 19.65
N LEU A 266 -11.44 -11.13 19.02
CA LEU A 266 -10.88 -12.18 18.17
C LEU A 266 -10.14 -11.62 16.96
N ILE A 267 -10.58 -10.47 16.43
CA ILE A 267 -9.94 -9.79 15.29
C ILE A 267 -8.50 -9.40 15.65
N TYR A 268 -8.28 -8.93 16.88
CA TYR A 268 -6.95 -8.59 17.39
C TYR A 268 -6.05 -9.80 17.67
N LEU A 269 -6.60 -11.01 17.70
CA LEU A 269 -5.85 -12.27 17.81
C LEU A 269 -5.48 -12.88 16.44
N VAL A 270 -6.15 -12.48 15.35
CA VAL A 270 -5.84 -12.95 13.99
C VAL A 270 -4.37 -12.77 13.60
N PRO A 271 -3.67 -11.67 13.97
CA PRO A 271 -2.24 -11.54 13.71
C PRO A 271 -1.36 -12.65 14.29
N LEU A 272 -1.82 -13.39 15.32
CA LEU A 272 -1.10 -14.55 15.83
C LEU A 272 -0.92 -15.64 14.78
N LEU A 273 -1.88 -15.79 13.85
CA LEU A 273 -1.79 -16.71 12.72
C LEU A 273 -0.68 -16.30 11.74
N MET A 274 -0.32 -15.01 11.69
CA MET A 274 0.76 -14.48 10.86
C MET A 274 2.14 -14.57 11.53
N THR A 275 2.21 -14.88 12.84
CA THR A 275 3.47 -14.99 13.61
C THR A 275 4.53 -15.89 12.97
N PRO A 276 4.25 -17.14 12.53
CA PRO A 276 5.29 -17.97 11.90
C PRO A 276 5.83 -17.35 10.61
N LEU A 277 4.98 -16.65 9.85
CA LEU A 277 5.38 -15.92 8.64
C LEU A 277 6.27 -14.74 9.01
N MET A 278 5.92 -13.99 10.05
CA MET A 278 6.70 -12.85 10.56
C MET A 278 8.06 -13.27 11.11
N ILE A 279 8.14 -14.36 11.88
CA ILE A 279 9.42 -14.91 12.38
C ILE A 279 10.32 -15.29 11.20
N ARG A 280 9.76 -15.95 10.17
CA ARG A 280 10.51 -16.28 8.96
C ARG A 280 10.94 -15.04 8.21
N ALA A 281 10.07 -14.03 8.09
CA ALA A 281 10.36 -12.78 7.40
C ALA A 281 11.51 -12.02 8.09
N ILE A 282 11.47 -11.89 9.42
CA ILE A 282 12.52 -11.25 10.23
C ILE A 282 13.89 -11.91 9.99
N ARG A 283 13.94 -13.25 9.89
CA ARG A 283 15.18 -13.98 9.62
C ARG A 283 15.72 -13.77 8.20
N GLN A 284 14.84 -13.52 7.24
CA GLN A 284 15.19 -13.34 5.82
C GLN A 284 15.53 -11.89 5.45
N LEU A 285 15.21 -10.91 6.30
CA LEU A 285 15.51 -9.50 6.03
C LEU A 285 17.04 -9.28 5.90
N PRO A 286 17.50 -8.69 4.78
CA PRO A 286 18.89 -8.27 4.66
C PRO A 286 19.20 -7.13 5.63
N GLU A 287 20.48 -7.01 6.01
CA GLU A 287 20.97 -5.82 6.71
C GLU A 287 20.98 -4.67 5.69
N SER A 288 20.51 -3.48 6.05
CA SER A 288 20.53 -2.34 5.11
C SER A 288 21.97 -1.90 4.85
N HIS A 289 22.51 -2.24 3.68
CA HIS A 289 23.87 -1.91 3.25
C HIS A 289 23.97 -0.47 2.71
N ARG A 290 23.66 0.55 3.52
CA ARG A 290 24.16 1.93 3.30
C ARG A 290 23.69 2.87 4.39
N PHE A 291 24.63 3.29 5.24
CA PHE A 291 24.41 4.40 6.17
C PHE A 291 25.48 5.50 6.09
N LEU A 292 26.20 5.63 4.98
CA LEU A 292 27.30 6.60 4.88
C LEU A 292 27.41 7.27 3.52
N THR A 293 26.33 7.90 3.04
CA THR A 293 26.50 8.88 1.94
C THR A 293 25.51 10.03 2.07
N ASN A 294 26.09 11.23 2.23
CA ASN A 294 25.48 12.56 2.28
C ASN A 294 24.63 12.96 3.50
N ARG A 295 25.32 13.52 4.50
CA ARG A 295 24.76 14.43 5.53
C ARG A 295 24.93 15.90 5.15
N ASN A 296 24.54 16.29 3.95
CA ASN A 296 24.28 17.73 3.73
C ASN A 296 22.86 18.01 4.18
N HIS A 297 22.72 18.35 5.47
CA HIS A 297 21.47 18.82 6.04
C HIS A 297 21.18 20.22 5.51
N LEU A 298 20.69 20.31 4.27
CA LEU A 298 20.16 21.57 3.75
C LEU A 298 19.06 22.07 4.69
N SER A 299 19.07 23.38 4.93
CA SER A 299 18.09 24.04 5.77
C SER A 299 16.70 23.96 5.13
N LEU A 300 15.67 23.75 5.96
CA LEU A 300 14.27 23.77 5.51
C LEU A 300 13.69 25.20 5.45
N ARG A 301 14.43 26.20 5.95
CA ARG A 301 13.97 27.60 6.00
C ARG A 301 13.53 28.14 4.63
N PRO A 302 14.27 27.93 3.52
CA PRO A 302 13.85 28.43 2.20
C PRO A 302 12.52 27.84 1.72
N TYR A 303 12.20 26.60 2.14
CA TYR A 303 11.01 25.88 1.69
C TYR A 303 9.85 25.96 2.67
N THR A 304 9.94 26.75 3.75
CA THR A 304 8.90 26.80 4.80
C THR A 304 7.54 27.20 4.23
N ARG A 305 7.49 28.15 3.27
CA ARG A 305 6.24 28.50 2.58
C ARG A 305 5.64 27.31 1.82
N ARG A 306 6.45 26.53 1.09
CA ARG A 306 6.00 25.34 0.35
C ARG A 306 5.53 24.24 1.31
N ILE A 307 6.24 24.04 2.43
CA ILE A 307 5.86 23.11 3.50
C ILE A 307 4.53 23.52 4.13
N MET A 308 4.33 24.80 4.43
CA MET A 308 3.09 25.30 5.03
C MET A 308 1.92 25.21 4.06
N LEU A 309 2.11 25.55 2.78
CA LEU A 309 1.06 25.41 1.76
C LEU A 309 0.63 23.95 1.60
N LEU A 310 1.58 23.04 1.37
CA LEU A 310 1.27 21.62 1.19
C LEU A 310 0.74 21.02 2.50
N GLY A 311 1.30 21.40 3.64
CA GLY A 311 0.84 21.00 4.97
C GLY A 311 -0.60 21.43 5.24
N LEU A 312 -0.95 22.69 4.94
CA LEU A 312 -2.32 23.19 5.07
C LEU A 312 -3.29 22.44 4.15
N THR A 313 -2.91 22.13 2.92
CA THR A 313 -3.70 21.29 2.03
C THR A 313 -3.93 19.89 2.63
N TYR A 314 -2.90 19.24 3.18
CA TYR A 314 -3.05 17.96 3.88
C TYR A 314 -3.89 18.06 5.16
N PHE A 315 -3.78 19.16 5.90
CA PHE A 315 -4.60 19.43 7.07
C PHE A 315 -6.08 19.50 6.70
N LEU A 316 -6.41 20.31 5.68
CA LEU A 316 -7.77 20.55 5.20
C LEU A 316 -8.39 19.31 4.54
N ILE A 317 -7.60 18.48 3.86
CA ILE A 317 -8.08 17.19 3.36
C ILE A 317 -8.24 16.20 4.52
N GLY A 318 -7.28 16.19 5.45
CA GLY A 318 -7.24 15.30 6.60
C GLY A 318 -8.43 15.50 7.54
N ILE A 319 -8.86 16.74 7.75
CA ILE A 319 -10.01 17.10 8.61
C ILE A 319 -11.32 16.45 8.15
N PHE A 320 -11.41 16.09 6.86
CA PHE A 320 -12.59 15.47 6.26
C PHE A 320 -12.43 13.95 6.09
N LEU A 321 -11.33 13.49 5.49
CA LEU A 321 -11.13 12.06 5.23
C LEU A 321 -11.02 11.23 6.52
N SER A 322 -10.39 11.79 7.55
CA SER A 322 -10.14 11.04 8.79
C SER A 322 -11.41 10.70 9.57
N PRO A 323 -12.37 11.62 9.75
CA PRO A 323 -13.69 11.28 10.27
C PRO A 323 -14.45 10.25 9.45
N ILE A 324 -14.37 10.31 8.12
CA ILE A 324 -15.08 9.35 7.27
C ILE A 324 -14.54 7.94 7.48
N ASP A 325 -13.21 7.78 7.43
CA ASP A 325 -12.58 6.48 7.65
C ASP A 325 -12.85 5.94 9.06
N TRP A 326 -12.93 6.82 10.06
CA TRP A 326 -13.19 6.44 11.44
C TRP A 326 -14.68 6.11 11.68
N PHE A 327 -15.60 7.00 11.34
CA PHE A 327 -17.01 6.89 11.73
C PHE A 327 -17.92 6.19 10.71
N ARG A 328 -17.42 5.79 9.51
CA ARG A 328 -18.24 5.11 8.49
C ARG A 328 -18.96 3.88 9.03
N ASN A 329 -18.24 3.01 9.75
CA ASN A 329 -18.84 1.80 10.27
C ASN A 329 -19.89 2.10 11.32
N GLU A 330 -19.67 3.12 12.15
CA GLU A 330 -20.65 3.58 13.12
C GLU A 330 -21.92 4.10 12.46
N TYR A 331 -21.79 4.94 11.44
CA TYR A 331 -22.94 5.41 10.65
C TYR A 331 -23.76 4.26 10.06
N LEU A 332 -23.09 3.24 9.49
CA LEU A 332 -23.76 2.06 8.96
C LEU A 332 -24.44 1.21 10.05
N ARG A 333 -23.85 1.13 11.25
CA ARG A 333 -24.41 0.38 12.39
C ARG A 333 -25.58 1.12 13.04
N ASP A 334 -25.37 2.36 13.44
CA ASP A 334 -26.31 3.12 14.29
C ASP A 334 -27.50 3.65 13.50
N GLN A 335 -27.27 4.20 12.31
CA GLN A 335 -28.35 4.81 11.52
C GLN A 335 -29.02 3.83 10.56
N HIS A 336 -28.25 2.87 10.03
CA HIS A 336 -28.75 1.90 9.03
C HIS A 336 -28.95 0.48 9.56
N ASN A 337 -28.62 0.22 10.83
CA ASN A 337 -28.75 -1.10 11.47
C ASN A 337 -28.02 -2.22 10.70
N PHE A 338 -26.88 -1.92 10.07
CA PHE A 338 -26.12 -2.94 9.34
C PHE A 338 -25.45 -3.89 10.33
N SER A 339 -25.62 -5.19 10.11
CA SER A 339 -24.83 -6.22 10.79
C SER A 339 -23.38 -6.19 10.32
N ALA A 340 -22.46 -6.76 11.12
CA ALA A 340 -21.04 -6.89 10.76
C ALA A 340 -20.83 -7.54 9.37
N ILE A 341 -21.67 -8.52 9.01
CA ILE A 341 -21.65 -9.18 7.69
C ILE A 341 -22.10 -8.20 6.60
N LYS A 342 -23.16 -7.43 6.82
CA LYS A 342 -23.66 -6.46 5.84
C LYS A 342 -22.65 -5.34 5.59
N ILE A 343 -21.95 -4.86 6.63
CA ILE A 343 -20.84 -3.90 6.50
C ILE A 343 -19.69 -4.51 5.69
N THR A 344 -19.34 -5.77 5.97
CA THR A 344 -18.30 -6.49 5.22
C THR A 344 -18.64 -6.55 3.73
N ILE A 345 -19.86 -6.98 3.38
CA ILE A 345 -20.32 -7.02 2.00
C ILE A 345 -20.33 -5.61 1.38
N PHE A 346 -20.80 -4.61 2.13
CA PHE A 346 -20.86 -3.22 1.68
C PHE A 346 -19.47 -2.66 1.34
N VAL A 347 -18.49 -2.83 2.23
CA VAL A 347 -17.11 -2.37 2.01
C VAL A 347 -16.48 -3.14 0.85
N LEU A 348 -16.68 -4.45 0.74
CA LEU A 348 -16.14 -5.23 -0.38
C LEU A 348 -16.75 -4.81 -1.73
N ALA A 349 -18.06 -4.57 -1.77
CA ALA A 349 -18.77 -4.17 -2.97
C ALA A 349 -18.40 -2.75 -3.44
N THR A 350 -18.08 -1.84 -2.51
CA THR A 350 -17.75 -0.45 -2.81
C THR A 350 -16.24 -0.23 -2.99
N ALA A 351 -15.39 -0.77 -2.11
CA ALA A 351 -13.94 -0.54 -2.15
C ALA A 351 -13.23 -1.27 -3.29
N THR A 352 -13.70 -2.45 -3.70
CA THR A 352 -13.05 -3.22 -4.78
C THR A 352 -13.10 -2.47 -6.12
N PRO A 353 -14.26 -1.93 -6.56
CA PRO A 353 -14.31 -1.00 -7.70
C PRO A 353 -13.47 0.28 -7.49
N GLY A 354 -13.32 0.74 -6.25
CA GLY A 354 -12.45 1.87 -5.91
C GLY A 354 -10.99 1.69 -6.38
N GLY A 355 -10.49 0.46 -6.42
CA GLY A 355 -9.16 0.15 -7.00
C GLY A 355 -9.07 0.42 -8.50
N ILE A 356 -10.17 0.23 -9.24
CA ILE A 356 -10.27 0.59 -10.67
C ILE A 356 -10.26 2.13 -10.81
N GLY A 357 -11.01 2.83 -9.95
CA GLY A 357 -11.01 4.28 -9.86
C GLY A 357 -9.60 4.84 -9.65
N LEU A 358 -8.84 4.25 -8.73
CA LEU A 358 -7.46 4.63 -8.43
C LEU A 358 -6.55 4.54 -9.68
N TYR A 359 -6.65 3.43 -10.42
CA TYR A 359 -5.87 3.21 -11.63
C TYR A 359 -6.23 4.20 -12.75
N ILE A 360 -7.52 4.41 -12.98
CA ILE A 360 -8.01 5.36 -13.99
C ILE A 360 -7.59 6.78 -13.62
N ALA A 361 -7.76 7.17 -12.36
CA ALA A 361 -7.39 8.49 -11.86
C ALA A 361 -5.89 8.75 -11.95
N GLY A 362 -5.04 7.74 -11.70
CA GLY A 362 -3.59 7.85 -11.91
C GLY A 362 -3.24 8.21 -13.36
N ARG A 363 -3.79 7.46 -14.33
CA ARG A 363 -3.58 7.77 -15.75
C ARG A 363 -4.13 9.13 -16.17
N LEU A 364 -5.28 9.52 -15.63
CA LEU A 364 -5.87 10.84 -15.88
C LEU A 364 -5.01 11.95 -15.28
N ALA A 365 -4.41 11.74 -14.11
CA ALA A 365 -3.56 12.73 -13.45
C ALA A 365 -2.29 13.02 -14.28
N ASP A 366 -1.73 11.99 -14.92
CA ASP A 366 -0.55 12.12 -15.78
C ASP A 366 -0.88 12.77 -17.13
N THR A 367 -2.08 12.51 -17.68
CA THR A 367 -2.46 12.95 -19.04
C THR A 367 -3.19 14.29 -19.09
N ARG A 368 -4.11 14.54 -18.16
CA ARG A 368 -5.00 15.72 -18.11
C ARG A 368 -4.62 16.73 -17.02
N GLY A 369 -3.56 16.47 -16.28
CA GLY A 369 -3.10 17.32 -15.19
C GLY A 369 -3.72 16.96 -13.85
N ARG A 370 -3.00 17.27 -12.79
CA ARG A 370 -3.32 16.82 -11.43
C ARG A 370 -4.33 17.72 -10.75
N ARG A 371 -4.36 19.02 -11.09
CA ARG A 371 -5.36 19.93 -10.54
C ARG A 371 -6.77 19.49 -10.92
N ALA A 372 -6.97 19.09 -12.19
CA ALA A 372 -8.25 18.61 -12.67
C ALA A 372 -8.72 17.35 -11.90
N VAL A 373 -7.84 16.36 -11.73
CA VAL A 373 -8.16 15.13 -11.00
C VAL A 373 -8.50 15.40 -9.53
N ILE A 374 -7.73 16.25 -8.85
CA ILE A 374 -8.00 16.60 -7.44
C ILE A 374 -9.31 17.36 -7.30
N THR A 375 -9.64 18.22 -8.26
CA THR A 375 -10.91 18.98 -8.26
C THR A 375 -12.09 18.04 -8.40
N VAL A 376 -12.02 17.13 -9.38
CA VAL A 376 -13.06 16.12 -9.59
C VAL A 376 -13.19 15.21 -8.37
N ALA A 377 -12.07 14.75 -7.80
CA ALA A 377 -12.07 13.92 -6.60
C ALA A 377 -12.68 14.65 -5.39
N SER A 378 -12.33 15.92 -5.19
CA SER A 378 -12.76 16.71 -4.03
C SER A 378 -14.20 17.23 -4.15
N VAL A 379 -14.66 17.54 -5.37
CA VAL A 379 -16.02 18.04 -5.59
C VAL A 379 -16.98 16.86 -5.77
N LEU A 380 -16.73 15.98 -6.74
CA LEU A 380 -17.65 14.87 -7.03
C LEU A 380 -17.44 13.70 -6.06
N GLY A 381 -16.21 13.24 -5.85
CA GLY A 381 -15.95 12.09 -4.98
C GLY A 381 -16.32 12.36 -3.52
N LEU A 382 -15.73 13.41 -2.94
CA LEU A 382 -16.01 13.78 -1.55
C LEU A 382 -17.42 14.37 -1.38
N GLY A 383 -17.97 15.07 -2.38
CA GLY A 383 -19.37 15.52 -2.36
C GLY A 383 -20.36 14.35 -2.36
N CYS A 384 -20.13 13.31 -3.17
CA CYS A 384 -20.90 12.06 -3.09
C CYS A 384 -20.71 11.35 -1.73
N THR A 385 -19.56 11.53 -1.08
CA THR A 385 -19.37 11.02 0.29
C THR A 385 -20.26 11.77 1.29
N VAL A 386 -20.40 13.10 1.17
CA VAL A 386 -21.36 13.87 1.97
C VAL A 386 -22.78 13.36 1.73
N LEU A 387 -23.17 13.15 0.47
CA LEU A 387 -24.48 12.59 0.13
C LEU A 387 -24.68 11.19 0.74
N PHE A 388 -23.67 10.34 0.75
CA PHE A 388 -23.72 9.02 1.40
C PHE A 388 -24.09 9.12 2.89
N PHE A 389 -23.60 10.12 3.62
CA PHE A 389 -23.94 10.36 5.03
C PHE A 389 -25.32 11.03 5.26
N ASN A 390 -26.01 11.44 4.20
CA ASN A 390 -27.33 12.09 4.29
C ASN A 390 -28.45 11.29 3.60
N LEU A 391 -28.11 10.24 2.85
CA LEU A 391 -29.05 9.44 2.08
C LEU A 391 -29.31 8.08 2.76
N SER A 392 -30.54 7.61 2.60
CA SER A 392 -30.99 6.31 3.11
C SER A 392 -31.36 5.33 2.00
N ASP A 393 -31.44 4.05 2.38
CA ASP A 393 -32.01 2.96 1.58
C ASP A 393 -31.31 2.70 0.23
N LEU A 394 -32.08 2.71 -0.87
CA LEU A 394 -31.65 2.23 -2.19
C LEU A 394 -30.50 3.08 -2.79
N PHE A 395 -30.41 4.36 -2.43
CA PHE A 395 -29.39 5.27 -2.97
C PHE A 395 -28.05 5.18 -2.23
N LEU A 396 -28.00 4.54 -1.06
CA LEU A 396 -26.80 4.46 -0.22
C LEU A 396 -25.65 3.69 -0.90
N TRP A 397 -25.96 2.57 -1.57
CA TRP A 397 -24.96 1.73 -2.26
C TRP A 397 -24.35 2.40 -3.50
N PRO A 398 -25.14 2.89 -4.48
CA PRO A 398 -24.57 3.52 -5.67
C PRO A 398 -23.82 4.80 -5.33
N THR A 399 -24.29 5.60 -4.36
CA THR A 399 -23.60 6.84 -3.97
C THR A 399 -22.26 6.55 -3.30
N ALA A 400 -22.16 5.54 -2.44
CA ALA A 400 -20.89 5.12 -1.85
C ALA A 400 -19.91 4.59 -2.91
N LEU A 401 -20.40 3.83 -3.90
CA LEU A 401 -19.59 3.35 -5.00
C LEU A 401 -19.04 4.50 -5.84
N VAL A 402 -19.89 5.46 -6.22
CA VAL A 402 -19.46 6.65 -6.97
C VAL A 402 -18.48 7.47 -6.13
N ALA A 403 -18.77 7.69 -4.85
CA ALA A 403 -17.90 8.42 -3.93
C ALA A 403 -16.49 7.84 -3.92
N ILE A 404 -16.33 6.53 -3.69
CA ILE A 404 -15.01 5.91 -3.59
C ILE A 404 -14.29 5.81 -4.94
N LEU A 405 -15.03 5.60 -6.04
CA LEU A 405 -14.47 5.58 -7.40
C LEU A 405 -13.78 6.92 -7.72
N PHE A 406 -14.44 8.05 -7.44
CA PHE A 406 -13.87 9.38 -7.71
C PHE A 406 -12.91 9.85 -6.63
N ALA A 407 -13.19 9.60 -5.34
CA ALA A 407 -12.34 10.04 -4.23
C ALA A 407 -10.97 9.34 -4.23
N SER A 408 -10.88 8.11 -4.75
CA SER A 408 -9.63 7.36 -4.88
C SER A 408 -8.54 8.12 -5.67
N GLY A 409 -8.93 9.02 -6.59
CA GLY A 409 -8.00 9.84 -7.36
C GLY A 409 -7.20 10.87 -6.56
N LEU A 410 -7.64 11.17 -5.33
CA LEU A 410 -6.93 12.09 -4.45
C LEU A 410 -5.55 11.53 -4.05
N LEU A 411 -5.45 10.22 -3.82
CA LEU A 411 -4.22 9.55 -3.37
C LEU A 411 -3.05 9.71 -4.36
N PRO A 412 -3.17 9.29 -5.64
CA PRO A 412 -2.07 9.40 -6.60
C PRO A 412 -1.76 10.86 -6.92
N ALA A 413 -2.78 11.70 -7.10
CA ALA A 413 -2.57 13.10 -7.49
C ALA A 413 -1.86 13.91 -6.38
N MET A 414 -2.24 13.72 -5.11
CA MET A 414 -1.56 14.35 -3.97
C MET A 414 -0.18 13.76 -3.72
N GLY A 415 -0.01 12.45 -3.95
CA GLY A 415 1.26 11.75 -3.76
C GLY A 415 2.41 12.36 -4.56
N VAL A 416 2.15 12.78 -5.80
CA VAL A 416 3.20 13.33 -6.68
C VAL A 416 3.61 14.76 -6.29
N TYR A 417 2.69 15.58 -5.77
CA TYR A 417 3.06 16.92 -5.31
C TYR A 417 4.09 16.90 -4.17
N LYS A 418 4.11 15.86 -3.33
CA LYS A 418 5.19 15.69 -2.34
C LYS A 418 6.56 15.55 -3.00
N ALA A 419 6.63 14.90 -4.16
CA ALA A 419 7.88 14.68 -4.88
C ALA A 419 8.35 15.93 -5.63
N GLU A 420 7.42 16.74 -6.13
CA GLU A 420 7.75 17.88 -7.00
C GLU A 420 8.00 19.19 -6.28
N PHE A 421 7.33 19.44 -5.16
CA PHE A 421 7.49 20.71 -4.42
C PHE A 421 8.86 20.85 -3.77
N PHE A 422 9.58 19.74 -3.61
CA PHE A 422 10.80 19.65 -2.82
C PHE A 422 11.93 18.97 -3.60
N PRO A 423 13.12 19.62 -3.64
CA PRO A 423 14.35 19.01 -4.09
C PRO A 423 14.65 17.72 -3.34
N THR A 424 15.35 16.80 -4.01
CA THR A 424 15.61 15.45 -3.51
C THR A 424 16.28 15.45 -2.13
N ALA A 425 17.14 16.44 -1.84
CA ALA A 425 17.86 16.59 -0.58
C ALA A 425 17.00 17.01 0.65
N VAL A 426 15.84 17.64 0.42
CA VAL A 426 14.92 18.08 1.50
C VAL A 426 13.56 17.38 1.46
N ARG A 427 13.25 16.67 0.36
CA ARG A 427 11.98 16.00 0.08
C ARG A 427 11.49 15.11 1.22
N ALA A 428 12.32 14.21 1.73
CA ALA A 428 11.91 13.28 2.80
C ALA A 428 11.52 14.02 4.09
N ARG A 429 12.32 15.02 4.50
CA ARG A 429 12.05 15.82 5.72
C ARG A 429 10.78 16.65 5.57
N ALA A 430 10.63 17.33 4.43
CA ALA A 430 9.44 18.12 4.13
C ALA A 430 8.17 17.26 4.03
N ALA A 431 8.24 16.09 3.40
CA ALA A 431 7.16 15.11 3.33
C ALA A 431 6.73 14.60 4.72
N THR A 432 7.68 14.46 5.64
CA THR A 432 7.42 14.04 7.02
C THR A 432 6.68 15.13 7.80
N ILE A 433 7.11 16.39 7.70
CA ILE A 433 6.45 17.53 8.36
C ILE A 433 5.04 17.75 7.81
N THR A 434 4.88 17.76 6.49
CA THR A 434 3.57 17.92 5.84
C THR A 434 2.63 16.76 6.19
N GLY A 435 3.14 15.53 6.28
CA GLY A 435 2.40 14.38 6.78
C GLY A 435 1.95 14.55 8.23
N ALA A 436 2.83 15.02 9.13
CA ALA A 436 2.49 15.29 10.52
C ALA A 436 1.37 16.34 10.65
N ILE A 437 1.43 17.42 9.86
CA ILE A 437 0.37 18.44 9.80
C ILE A 437 -0.96 17.81 9.33
N GLY A 438 -0.93 16.93 8.33
CA GLY A 438 -2.12 16.18 7.89
C GLY A 438 -2.70 15.26 8.96
N VAL A 439 -1.84 14.61 9.76
CA VAL A 439 -2.29 13.79 10.90
C VAL A 439 -2.99 14.66 11.95
N ILE A 440 -2.43 15.83 12.27
CA ILE A 440 -3.06 16.80 13.19
C ILE A 440 -4.42 17.23 12.66
N GLY A 441 -4.53 17.58 11.38
CA GLY A 441 -5.82 17.93 10.75
C GLY A 441 -6.83 16.81 10.86
N GLY A 442 -6.41 15.57 10.64
CA GLY A 442 -7.27 14.41 10.84
C GLY A 442 -7.70 14.17 12.29
N SER A 443 -6.82 14.39 13.27
CA SER A 443 -7.17 14.32 14.69
C SER A 443 -8.18 15.41 15.06
N CYS A 444 -7.97 16.65 14.60
CA CYS A 444 -8.91 17.75 14.78
C CYS A 444 -10.27 17.42 14.16
N GLY A 445 -10.28 16.84 12.96
CA GLY A 445 -11.50 16.40 12.28
C GLY A 445 -12.28 15.38 13.11
N ILE A 446 -11.62 14.32 13.60
CA ILE A 446 -12.28 13.26 14.37
C ILE A 446 -12.88 13.82 15.66
N LEU A 447 -12.12 14.65 16.39
CA LEU A 447 -12.61 15.31 17.61
C LEU A 447 -13.80 16.24 17.32
N LEU A 448 -13.69 17.04 16.26
CA LEU A 448 -14.74 17.97 15.86
C LEU A 448 -16.00 17.23 15.45
N THR A 449 -15.89 16.11 14.72
CA THR A 449 -17.03 15.26 14.36
C THR A 449 -17.68 14.66 15.59
N GLY A 450 -16.92 14.10 16.52
CA GLY A 450 -17.47 13.55 17.76
C GLY A 450 -18.22 14.59 18.59
N TRP A 451 -17.65 15.80 18.72
CA TRP A 451 -18.27 16.91 19.45
C TRP A 451 -19.51 17.48 18.75
N LEU A 452 -19.46 17.71 17.44
CA LEU A 452 -20.59 18.23 16.68
C LEU A 452 -21.74 17.22 16.60
N ARG A 453 -21.43 15.92 16.48
CA ARG A 453 -22.45 14.85 16.51
C ARG A 453 -23.25 14.87 17.81
N LEU A 454 -22.60 15.06 18.96
CA LEU A 454 -23.31 15.20 20.24
C LEU A 454 -24.30 16.38 20.27
N LYS A 455 -24.01 17.46 19.54
CA LYS A 455 -24.86 18.66 19.51
C LYS A 455 -25.97 18.59 18.47
N TRP A 456 -25.67 18.04 17.29
CA TRP A 456 -26.56 18.08 16.13
C TRP A 456 -27.35 16.78 15.94
N GLY A 457 -26.93 15.68 16.57
CA GLY A 457 -27.61 14.38 16.51
C GLY A 457 -27.40 13.60 15.21
N ASP A 458 -26.77 14.19 14.20
CA ASP A 458 -26.61 13.59 12.88
C ASP A 458 -25.16 13.70 12.35
N PHE A 459 -24.74 12.69 11.58
CA PHE A 459 -23.45 12.68 10.88
C PHE A 459 -23.49 13.49 9.59
N GLY A 460 -24.58 13.43 8.84
CA GLY A 460 -24.71 14.05 7.51
C GLY A 460 -24.40 15.54 7.52
N SER A 461 -25.01 16.27 8.45
CA SER A 461 -24.80 17.71 8.62
C SER A 461 -23.35 18.05 9.02
N VAL A 462 -22.74 17.22 9.87
CA VAL A 462 -21.36 17.43 10.36
C VAL A 462 -20.35 17.22 9.24
N ILE A 463 -20.50 16.14 8.47
CA ILE A 463 -19.63 15.84 7.34
C ILE A 463 -19.81 16.88 6.23
N ALA A 464 -21.02 17.40 6.02
CA ALA A 464 -21.26 18.49 5.05
C ALA A 464 -20.47 19.76 5.38
N VAL A 465 -20.38 20.15 6.66
CA VAL A 465 -19.58 21.31 7.08
C VAL A 465 -18.08 21.05 6.90
N LEU A 466 -17.63 19.83 7.25
CA LEU A 466 -16.22 19.45 7.09
C LEU A 466 -15.78 19.40 5.62
N TRP A 467 -16.71 19.20 4.68
CA TRP A 467 -16.42 19.20 3.24
C TRP A 467 -15.90 20.55 2.73
N LEU A 468 -16.16 21.66 3.45
CA LEU A 468 -15.53 22.96 3.17
C LEU A 468 -14.01 22.87 3.20
N GLY A 469 -13.42 21.99 4.03
CA GLY A 469 -11.98 21.77 4.10
C GLY A 469 -11.37 21.37 2.75
N PRO A 470 -11.75 20.22 2.18
CA PRO A 470 -11.30 19.79 0.85
C PRO A 470 -11.61 20.78 -0.28
N LEU A 471 -12.72 21.51 -0.22
CA LEU A 471 -13.05 22.55 -1.21
C LEU A 471 -12.06 23.73 -1.14
N ILE A 472 -11.75 24.20 0.06
CA ILE A 472 -10.71 25.22 0.27
C ILE A 472 -9.34 24.68 -0.15
N ALA A 473 -9.03 23.42 0.18
CA ALA A 473 -7.78 22.77 -0.24
C ALA A 473 -7.66 22.73 -1.77
N THR A 474 -8.75 22.43 -2.47
CA THR A 474 -8.82 22.44 -3.93
C THR A 474 -8.59 23.84 -4.48
N LEU A 475 -9.22 24.86 -3.89
CA LEU A 475 -9.02 26.25 -4.28
C LEU A 475 -7.56 26.71 -4.06
N LEU A 476 -6.94 26.32 -2.95
CA LEU A 476 -5.52 26.59 -2.69
C LEU A 476 -4.62 25.93 -3.74
N ILE A 477 -4.92 24.69 -4.15
CA ILE A 477 -4.19 23.99 -5.21
C ILE A 477 -4.34 24.74 -6.53
N TRP A 478 -5.55 25.18 -6.87
CA TRP A 478 -5.79 25.95 -8.09
C TRP A 478 -5.02 27.28 -8.11
N MET A 479 -4.97 27.99 -6.98
CA MET A 479 -4.34 29.30 -6.91
C MET A 479 -2.82 29.26 -6.81
N PHE A 480 -2.25 28.30 -6.06
CA PHE A 480 -0.85 28.36 -5.64
C PHE A 480 0.03 27.22 -6.16
N PHE A 481 -0.56 26.09 -6.57
CA PHE A 481 0.23 24.97 -7.05
C PHE A 481 0.49 25.20 -8.53
N LYS A 482 1.66 24.81 -9.04
CA LYS A 482 1.93 24.81 -10.49
C LYS A 482 1.48 23.48 -11.08
N GLU A 483 0.98 23.51 -12.32
CA GLU A 483 0.63 22.27 -13.02
C GLU A 483 1.93 21.75 -13.62
N SER A 484 2.28 20.53 -13.25
CA SER A 484 3.59 19.92 -13.50
C SER A 484 3.48 18.71 -14.42
N SER A 485 2.29 18.43 -14.96
CA SER A 485 2.12 17.37 -15.93
C SER A 485 3.07 17.60 -17.12
N ARG A 486 4.04 16.70 -17.28
CA ARG A 486 5.06 16.65 -18.36
C ARG A 486 6.28 17.57 -18.21
N ILE A 487 6.55 18.10 -17.01
CA ILE A 487 7.80 18.83 -16.70
C ILE A 487 8.71 17.90 -15.89
N GLU A 488 9.99 17.79 -16.26
CA GLU A 488 10.94 16.95 -15.52
C GLU A 488 11.20 17.50 -14.10
N LEU A 489 11.53 16.61 -13.15
CA LEU A 489 11.71 16.99 -11.75
C LEU A 489 12.88 17.97 -11.57
N GLU A 490 13.87 17.85 -12.45
CA GLU A 490 15.09 18.64 -12.55
C GLU A 490 14.80 20.06 -13.07
N GLU A 491 13.79 20.23 -13.93
CA GLU A 491 13.32 21.56 -14.37
C GLU A 491 12.48 22.26 -13.28
N LEU A 492 11.73 21.49 -12.48
CA LEU A 492 10.96 22.01 -11.35
C LEU A 492 11.84 22.38 -10.15
N ASN A 493 12.94 21.64 -9.96
CA ASN A 493 13.91 21.84 -8.89
C ASN A 493 15.33 21.94 -9.50
N PRO A 494 15.74 23.12 -10.00
CA PRO A 494 17.05 23.30 -10.64
C PRO A 494 18.24 23.04 -9.71
N GLU A 495 18.00 22.90 -8.40
CA GLU A 495 18.98 22.50 -7.39
C GLU A 495 19.32 21.00 -7.42
N ASP A 496 18.49 20.17 -8.10
CA ASP A 496 18.73 18.74 -8.30
C ASP A 496 19.62 18.49 -9.54
N LEU A 497 19.83 19.49 -10.40
CA LEU A 497 20.87 19.45 -11.44
C LEU A 497 22.22 19.50 -10.73
N SER A 498 22.99 18.42 -10.85
CA SER A 498 24.38 18.41 -10.39
C SER A 498 25.11 19.61 -11.00
N PRO A 499 25.89 20.39 -10.22
CA PRO A 499 26.78 21.38 -10.81
C PRO A 499 27.67 20.61 -11.79
N SER A 500 27.58 20.97 -13.06
CA SER A 500 28.12 20.26 -14.22
C SER A 500 29.47 19.57 -13.96
N ALA A 501 29.56 18.31 -14.39
CA ALA A 501 30.81 17.68 -14.78
C ALA A 501 31.56 18.53 -15.82
#